data_AF-Q8VSX4-F1
#
_entry.id   AF-Q8VSX4-F1
#
_cell.length_a   1.000
_cell.length_b   1.000
_cell.length_c   1.000
_cell.angle_alpha   90.00
_cell.angle_beta   90.00
_cell.angle_gamma   90.00
#
_symmetry.space_group_name_H-M   'P 1'
#
loop_
_entity.id
_entity.type
_entity.pdbx_description
1 polymer ?
#
loop_
_entity_poly.entity_id
_entity_poly.type
_entity_poly.pdbx_seq_one_letter_code
_entity_poly.pdbx_strand_id
1 'polypeptide(L)'
;SLQCHIQNILYFIFIPWLVLHFSLGTNIFYFLAIISFLLVISFAPAATKKQPIPKHLLKKKKVLSILSFIIIITIALTLEEVFKKNVISGVVIESITLLPVFFPKED
;
A
#
# COMPACT_ATOMS: atom_id res chain seq x y z
N SER A 1 -2.55 2.27 -19.39
CA SER A 1 -2.92 0.92 -18.91
C SER A 1 -1.70 0.01 -18.83
N LEU A 2 -0.93 -0.12 -19.93
CA LEU A 2 0.19 -1.08 -20.02
C LEU A 2 1.38 -0.79 -19.08
N GLN A 3 1.73 0.49 -18.86
CA GLN A 3 2.82 0.90 -17.94
C GLN A 3 2.57 0.48 -16.48
N CYS A 4 1.33 0.64 -15.97
CA CYS A 4 0.97 0.21 -14.62
C CYS A 4 1.08 -1.33 -14.49
N HIS A 5 0.75 -2.05 -15.57
CA HIS A 5 0.85 -3.50 -15.56
C HIS A 5 2.31 -3.98 -15.48
N ILE A 6 3.21 -3.36 -16.26
CA ILE A 6 4.66 -3.62 -16.20
C ILE A 6 5.19 -3.27 -14.80
N GLN A 7 4.81 -2.12 -14.25
CA GLN A 7 5.24 -1.68 -12.93
C GLN A 7 4.82 -2.67 -11.83
N ASN A 8 3.59 -3.20 -11.90
CA ASN A 8 3.11 -4.16 -10.91
C ASN A 8 3.85 -5.50 -10.99
N ILE A 9 4.15 -5.97 -12.21
CA ILE A 9 4.98 -7.18 -12.43
C ILE A 9 6.38 -6.96 -11.86
N LEU A 10 6.96 -5.78 -12.11
CA LEU A 10 8.28 -5.43 -11.58
C LEU A 10 8.29 -5.44 -10.05
N TYR A 11 7.29 -4.84 -9.40
CA TYR A 11 7.17 -4.85 -7.94
C TYR A 11 7.00 -6.26 -7.37
N PHE A 12 6.24 -7.12 -8.04
CA PHE A 12 6.03 -8.50 -7.59
C PHE A 12 7.33 -9.32 -7.55
N ILE A 13 8.25 -9.09 -8.48
CA ILE A 13 9.53 -9.80 -8.55
C ILE A 13 10.60 -9.11 -7.69
N PHE A 14 10.68 -7.78 -7.75
CA PHE A 14 11.76 -7.02 -7.15
C PHE A 14 11.64 -6.93 -5.62
N ILE A 15 10.42 -6.83 -5.08
CA ILE A 15 10.21 -6.67 -3.64
C ILE A 15 10.65 -7.90 -2.84
N PRO A 16 10.21 -9.13 -3.16
CA PRO A 16 10.67 -10.31 -2.45
C PRO A 16 12.18 -10.50 -2.56
N TRP A 17 12.76 -10.21 -3.73
CA TRP A 17 14.20 -10.27 -3.94
C TRP A 17 14.94 -9.28 -3.04
N LEU A 18 14.47 -8.03 -2.96
CA LEU A 18 15.05 -7.01 -2.10
C LEU A 18 15.00 -7.43 -0.61
N VAL A 19 13.86 -7.93 -0.15
CA VAL A 19 13.66 -8.34 1.25
C VAL A 19 14.53 -9.54 1.63
N LEU A 20 14.80 -10.46 0.69
CA LEU A 20 15.67 -11.61 0.92
C LEU A 20 17.16 -11.23 0.96
N HIS A 21 17.59 -10.29 0.12
CA HIS A 21 19.00 -9.91 0.01
C HIS A 21 19.42 -8.78 0.96
N PHE A 22 18.50 -7.90 1.35
CA PHE A 22 18.77 -6.85 2.33
C PHE A 22 18.33 -7.27 3.73
N SER A 23 19.30 -7.59 4.59
CA SER A 23 19.08 -7.80 6.03
C SER A 23 18.88 -6.46 6.75
N LEU A 24 17.82 -5.73 6.36
CA LEU A 24 17.39 -4.53 7.07
C LEU A 24 16.73 -4.92 8.38
N GLY A 25 17.03 -4.15 9.43
CA GLY A 25 16.45 -4.35 10.76
C GLY A 25 14.93 -4.18 10.72
N THR A 26 14.22 -5.05 11.44
CA THR A 26 12.75 -5.07 11.50
C THR A 26 12.15 -3.75 11.99
N ASN A 27 12.92 -2.98 12.76
CA ASN A 27 12.54 -1.64 13.23
C ASN A 27 12.26 -0.66 12.07
N ILE A 28 13.01 -0.74 10.97
CA ILE A 28 12.81 0.11 9.79
C ILE A 28 11.47 -0.20 9.14
N PHE A 29 11.10 -1.48 9.05
CA PHE A 29 9.81 -1.91 8.51
C PHE A 29 8.64 -1.45 9.38
N TYR A 30 8.78 -1.45 10.71
CA TYR A 30 7.75 -0.88 11.58
C TYR A 30 7.58 0.63 11.38
N PHE A 31 8.68 1.37 11.22
CA PHE A 31 8.62 2.79 10.90
C PHE A 31 7.92 3.06 9.56
N LEU A 32 8.25 2.28 8.53
CA LEU A 32 7.61 2.30 7.22
C LEU A 32 6.10 1.97 7.31
N ALA A 33 5.70 1.02 8.14
CA ALA A 33 4.30 0.67 8.36
C ALA A 33 3.51 1.84 8.96
N ILE A 34 4.10 2.59 9.90
CA ILE A 34 3.48 3.79 10.49
C ILE A 34 3.29 4.88 9.43
N ILE A 35 4.31 5.14 8.60
CA ILE A 35 4.20 6.10 7.49
C ILE A 35 3.09 5.69 6.54
N SER A 36 3.04 4.40 6.18
CA SER A 36 2.01 3.85 5.29
C SER A 36 0.61 4.05 5.85
N PHE A 37 0.44 3.86 7.16
CA PHE A 37 -0.82 4.09 7.84
C PHE A 37 -1.27 5.56 7.77
N LEU A 38 -0.34 6.50 7.99
CA LEU A 38 -0.62 7.93 7.87
C LEU A 38 -1.03 8.31 6.44
N LEU A 39 -0.37 7.74 5.44
CA LEU A 39 -0.73 7.94 4.03
C LEU A 39 -2.13 7.42 3.73
N VAL A 40 -2.49 6.22 4.21
CA VAL A 40 -3.84 5.64 4.02
C VAL A 40 -4.90 6.53 4.67
N ILE A 41 -4.69 7.03 5.89
CA ILE A 41 -5.66 7.92 6.56
C ILE A 41 -5.84 9.24 5.80
N SER A 42 -4.74 9.80 5.30
CA SER A 42 -4.74 11.12 4.64
C SER A 42 -5.33 11.04 3.22
N PHE A 43 -4.89 10.06 2.43
CA PHE A 43 -5.14 10.01 0.98
C PHE A 43 -6.23 9.02 0.56
N ALA A 44 -6.65 8.09 1.43
CA ALA A 44 -7.78 7.21 1.12
C ALA A 44 -9.14 7.86 1.45
N PRO A 45 -10.19 7.63 0.63
CA PRO A 45 -10.20 6.87 -0.61
C PRO A 45 -9.77 7.73 -1.81
N ALA A 46 -8.89 7.17 -2.64
CA ALA A 46 -8.46 7.77 -3.90
C ALA A 46 -9.65 7.82 -4.90
N ALA A 47 -10.27 8.98 -5.06
CA ALA A 47 -11.31 9.16 -6.06
C ALA A 47 -10.65 9.35 -7.44
N THR A 48 -10.70 8.32 -8.29
CA THR A 48 -10.21 8.42 -9.67
C THR A 48 -11.28 9.04 -10.56
N LYS A 49 -10.88 9.88 -11.54
CA LYS A 49 -11.82 10.45 -12.52
C LYS A 49 -12.49 9.38 -13.40
N LYS A 50 -11.82 8.25 -13.64
CA LYS A 50 -12.36 7.12 -14.45
C LYS A 50 -13.46 6.34 -13.72
N GLN A 51 -13.45 6.30 -12.40
CA GLN A 51 -14.49 5.67 -11.58
C GLN A 51 -14.82 6.58 -10.38
N PRO A 52 -15.64 7.63 -10.60
CA PRO A 52 -16.02 8.55 -9.54
C PRO A 52 -16.78 7.78 -8.45
N ILE A 53 -16.32 7.89 -7.21
CA ILE A 53 -16.98 7.25 -6.07
C ILE A 53 -18.21 8.10 -5.71
N PRO A 54 -19.41 7.48 -5.58
CA PRO A 54 -20.61 8.19 -5.14
C PRO A 54 -20.36 8.86 -3.77
N LYS A 55 -20.78 10.12 -3.61
CA LYS A 55 -20.51 10.92 -2.39
C LYS A 55 -20.93 10.20 -1.09
N HIS A 56 -22.01 9.43 -1.14
CA HIS A 56 -22.52 8.67 0.01
C HIS A 56 -21.65 7.45 0.39
N LEU A 57 -20.83 6.92 -0.53
CA LEU A 57 -19.94 5.77 -0.29
C LEU A 57 -18.53 6.18 0.13
N LEU A 58 -18.14 7.44 -0.02
CA LEU A 58 -16.80 7.92 0.31
C LEU A 58 -16.42 7.60 1.77
N LYS A 59 -17.32 7.91 2.72
CA LYS A 59 -17.09 7.63 4.14
C LYS A 59 -16.98 6.13 4.42
N LYS A 60 -17.85 5.31 3.82
CA LYS A 60 -17.83 3.84 3.98
C LYS A 60 -16.53 3.24 3.43
N LYS A 61 -16.09 3.68 2.24
CA LYS A 61 -14.84 3.20 1.65
C LYS A 61 -13.60 3.65 2.44
N LYS A 62 -13.62 4.84 3.05
CA LYS A 62 -12.54 5.29 3.94
C LYS A 62 -12.39 4.36 5.15
N VAL A 63 -13.50 4.08 5.84
CA VAL A 63 -13.52 3.17 6.99
C VAL A 63 -13.06 1.77 6.56
N LEU A 64 -13.53 1.29 5.40
CA LEU A 64 -13.13 -0.01 4.89
C LEU A 64 -11.62 -0.09 4.60
N SER A 65 -11.02 0.93 3.98
CA SER A 65 -9.56 0.96 3.75
C SER A 65 -8.77 0.90 5.06
N ILE A 66 -9.18 1.66 6.08
CA ILE A 66 -8.51 1.66 7.39
C ILE A 66 -8.66 0.28 8.05
N LEU A 67 -9.86 -0.29 8.01
CA LEU A 67 -10.14 -1.61 8.58
C LEU A 67 -9.30 -2.70 7.88
N SER A 68 -9.26 -2.70 6.55
CA SER A 68 -8.44 -3.62 5.77
C SER A 68 -6.96 -3.49 6.11
N PHE A 69 -6.44 -2.26 6.25
CA PHE A 69 -5.04 -2.04 6.65
C PHE A 69 -4.75 -2.65 8.03
N ILE A 70 -5.62 -2.42 9.02
CA ILE A 70 -5.45 -2.96 10.37
C ILE A 70 -5.45 -4.50 10.35
N ILE A 71 -6.36 -5.11 9.59
CA ILE A 71 -6.45 -6.57 9.44
C ILE A 71 -5.15 -7.12 8.83
N ILE A 72 -4.66 -6.51 7.74
CA ILE A 72 -3.45 -6.95 7.04
C ILE A 72 -2.23 -6.86 7.97
N ILE A 73 -2.06 -5.75 8.69
CA ILE A 73 -0.95 -5.58 9.64
C ILE A 73 -1.05 -6.58 10.80
N THR A 74 -2.26 -6.84 11.30
CA THR A 74 -2.47 -7.82 12.38
C THR A 74 -2.03 -9.22 11.92
N ILE A 75 -2.39 -9.62 10.69
CA ILE A 75 -1.95 -10.88 10.09
C ILE A 75 -0.42 -10.87 9.88
N ALA A 76 0.15 -9.77 9.40
CA ALA A 76 1.59 -9.66 9.16
C ALA A 76 2.41 -9.88 10.44
N LEU A 77 1.91 -9.44 11.60
CA LEU A 77 2.60 -9.60 12.89
C LEU A 77 2.71 -11.06 13.33
N THR A 78 1.79 -11.94 12.93
CA THR A 78 1.81 -13.38 13.26
C THR A 78 2.69 -14.21 12.34
N LEU A 79 3.20 -13.62 11.24
CA LEU A 79 4.05 -14.32 10.27
C LEU A 79 5.54 -14.31 10.69
N GLU A 80 6.29 -15.24 10.11
CA GLU A 80 7.75 -15.27 10.20
C GLU A 80 8.38 -14.01 9.62
N GLU A 81 9.63 -13.72 10.01
CA GLU A 81 10.28 -12.44 9.77
C GLU A 81 10.36 -12.06 8.28
N VAL A 82 10.67 -13.01 7.40
CA VAL A 82 10.76 -12.77 5.94
C VAL A 82 9.40 -12.41 5.35
N PHE A 83 8.36 -13.19 5.69
CA PHE A 83 7.00 -12.94 5.21
C PHE A 83 6.44 -11.63 5.76
N LYS A 84 6.69 -11.32 7.02
CA LYS A 84 6.31 -10.05 7.66
C LYS A 84 6.90 -8.85 6.92
N LYS A 85 8.21 -8.87 6.63
CA LYS A 85 8.88 -7.81 5.88
C LYS A 85 8.32 -7.66 4.47
N ASN A 86 7.99 -8.77 3.79
CA ASN A 86 7.35 -8.74 2.47
C ASN A 86 5.95 -8.12 2.50
N VAL A 87 5.09 -8.52 3.44
CA VAL A 87 3.74 -7.97 3.56
C VAL A 87 3.78 -6.47 3.86
N ILE A 88 4.64 -6.03 4.78
CA ILE A 88 4.82 -4.61 5.10
C ILE A 88 5.31 -3.84 3.86
N SER A 89 6.24 -4.40 3.08
CA SER A 89 6.73 -3.77 1.85
C SER A 89 5.64 -3.58 0.79
N GLY A 90 4.74 -4.57 0.66
CA GLY A 90 3.58 -4.46 -0.22
C GLY A 90 2.65 -3.33 0.21
N VAL A 91 2.34 -3.26 1.50
CA VAL A 91 1.50 -2.19 2.09
C VAL A 91 2.14 -0.80 1.90
N VAL A 92 3.46 -0.70 2.01
CA VAL A 92 4.20 0.54 1.74
C VAL A 92 4.00 0.98 0.29
N ILE A 93 4.18 0.09 -0.68
CA ILE A 93 3.98 0.44 -2.10
C ILE A 93 2.54 0.87 -2.34
N GLU A 94 1.56 0.11 -1.86
CA GLU A 94 0.15 0.47 -2.03
C GLU A 94 -0.12 1.87 -1.46
N SER A 95 0.38 2.16 -0.27
CA SER A 95 0.22 3.48 0.35
C SER A 95 0.90 4.60 -0.45
N ILE A 96 2.04 4.32 -1.09
CA ILE A 96 2.73 5.28 -1.98
C ILE A 96 1.89 5.53 -3.25
N THR A 97 1.25 4.49 -3.81
CA THR A 97 0.39 4.66 -4.99
C THR A 97 -0.88 5.47 -4.72
N LEU A 98 -1.26 5.67 -3.45
CA LEU A 98 -2.34 6.57 -3.07
C LEU A 98 -1.96 8.05 -3.20
N LEU A 99 -0.67 8.38 -3.33
CA LEU A 99 -0.24 9.77 -3.46
C LEU A 99 -0.81 10.41 -4.74
N PRO A 100 -1.15 11.72 -4.67
CA PRO A 100 -1.74 12.45 -5.79
C PRO A 100 -0.86 12.55 -7.04
N VAL A 101 0.44 12.25 -6.90
CA VAL A 101 1.40 12.20 -8.02
C VAL A 101 1.07 11.07 -9.00
N PHE A 102 0.48 9.97 -8.52
CA PHE A 102 0.17 8.79 -9.35
C PHE A 102 -1.22 8.85 -9.99
N PHE A 103 -2.05 9.84 -9.65
CA PHE A 103 -3.31 10.02 -10.35
C PHE A 103 -3.07 10.67 -11.71
N PRO A 104 -3.53 10.05 -12.81
CA PRO A 104 -3.44 10.68 -14.11
C PRO A 104 -4.23 11.99 -14.09
N LYS A 105 -3.51 13.10 -14.24
CA LYS A 105 -4.09 14.37 -14.72
C LYS A 105 -4.35 14.18 -16.21
N GLU A 106 -5.40 13.43 -16.53
CA GLU A 106 -5.95 13.49 -17.89
C GLU A 106 -6.68 14.84 -18.00
N ASP A 107 -6.02 15.78 -18.67
CA ASP A 107 -6.67 16.84 -19.44
C ASP A 107 -7.48 16.24 -20.59
#